data_AF-A0A4U0VVS2-F1
#
_entry.id   AF-A0A4U0VVS2-F1
#
_cell.length_a   1.000
_cell.length_b   1.000
_cell.length_c   1.000
_cell.angle_alpha   90.00
_cell.angle_beta   90.00
_cell.angle_gamma   90.00
#
_symmetry.space_group_name_H-M   'P 1'
#
loop_
_entity.id
_entity.type
_entity.pdbx_description
1 polymer ?
#
loop_
_entity_poly.entity_id
_entity_poly.type
_entity_poly.pdbx_seq_one_letter_code
_entity_poly.pdbx_strand_id
1 'polypeptide(L)'
;MPLKRKAVDLAADAAKKPKANGAITSFFTQPKPNPSTSSTSTNPSQPTAPETKATSFDKAAWLAKLTPEHRDLLQLEIETLHETWLAALHTELTTPDFLTLKRFLQSELAAGKKVFPPPEDIYSWSRHTPLPTVKAVILGQDPYHNLNQAHGLCFSVRAPTPAPPSLKNIYTAIKKDYPSFTPPPKNGGLLTPWADRGVLLLNTCLTVRAHEANSHSNKGWEKFTQKVIDTVAAKRTRGVVFLAWGSPAQKRCVKINGAKHLVLKSVHPSPLSAARGWFECGHFRKANEWLEGRYGGEGGIDWDLDVKEVKEVKDVESVKGVKGIESVESVEEVKDVKDVKDVEDVKDVKDMKDMLDVKDGENVNDVESDKAEEVSV
;
A
#
# COMPACT_ATOMS: atom_id res chain seq x y z
N MET A 1 44.48 42.82 -17.61
CA MET A 1 44.81 44.26 -17.72
C MET A 1 44.67 44.65 -19.18
N PRO A 2 44.13 45.83 -19.61
CA PRO A 2 43.77 47.07 -18.91
C PRO A 2 42.24 47.36 -18.97
N LEU A 3 41.60 47.96 -17.96
CA LEU A 3 41.40 49.40 -17.64
C LEU A 3 40.48 50.21 -18.58
N LYS A 4 39.25 50.42 -18.08
CA LYS A 4 38.48 51.67 -17.93
C LYS A 4 38.24 52.59 -19.15
N ARG A 5 36.95 52.93 -19.35
CA ARG A 5 36.32 54.27 -19.18
C ARG A 5 34.80 54.13 -19.47
N LYS A 6 33.92 54.35 -18.49
CA LYS A 6 33.29 55.61 -18.01
C LYS A 6 32.17 56.12 -18.93
N ALA A 7 31.01 56.30 -18.30
CA ALA A 7 29.69 56.64 -18.80
C ALA A 7 29.55 58.08 -19.33
N VAL A 8 28.46 58.29 -20.07
CA VAL A 8 27.75 59.58 -20.15
C VAL A 8 26.26 59.30 -20.15
N ASP A 9 25.52 60.27 -19.63
CA ASP A 9 24.22 60.22 -18.97
C ASP A 9 23.28 61.22 -19.65
N LEU A 10 21.97 61.13 -19.35
CA LEU A 10 20.89 62.14 -19.60
C LEU A 10 20.32 62.20 -21.04
N ALA A 11 19.02 62.38 -21.31
CA ALA A 11 17.87 62.91 -20.56
C ALA A 11 16.55 62.31 -21.13
N ALA A 12 15.48 62.10 -20.33
CA ALA A 12 14.26 62.92 -20.19
C ALA A 12 13.44 63.09 -21.51
N ASP A 13 12.11 63.05 -21.62
CA ASP A 13 10.94 62.97 -20.74
C ASP A 13 9.71 62.78 -21.68
N ALA A 14 8.52 62.68 -21.09
CA ALA A 14 7.21 63.07 -21.64
C ALA A 14 6.23 61.99 -22.11
N ALA A 15 5.20 61.86 -21.28
CA ALA A 15 3.94 61.15 -21.43
C ALA A 15 3.01 61.69 -22.53
N LYS A 16 2.09 60.84 -23.01
CA LYS A 16 0.68 61.21 -23.25
C LYS A 16 -0.25 59.98 -23.23
N LYS A 17 -1.33 60.13 -22.49
CA LYS A 17 -2.44 59.20 -22.20
C LYS A 17 -3.54 59.23 -23.30
N PRO A 18 -4.59 58.38 -23.21
CA PRO A 18 -5.28 57.76 -24.35
C PRO A 18 -6.57 58.48 -24.78
N LYS A 19 -7.20 58.00 -25.86
CA LYS A 19 -8.60 58.29 -26.17
C LYS A 19 -9.40 57.01 -26.44
N ALA A 20 -10.58 56.98 -25.82
CA ALA A 20 -11.64 56.01 -25.94
C ALA A 20 -12.63 56.38 -27.06
N ASN A 21 -13.32 55.39 -27.63
CA ASN A 21 -14.77 55.40 -27.85
C ASN A 21 -15.26 54.06 -28.38
N GLY A 22 -16.33 53.53 -27.79
CA GLY A 22 -17.08 52.36 -28.26
C GLY A 22 -17.90 51.67 -27.16
N ALA A 23 -19.10 52.17 -26.89
CA ALA A 23 -20.11 51.61 -25.97
C ALA A 23 -20.56 50.20 -26.40
N ILE A 24 -20.59 49.18 -25.52
CA ILE A 24 -21.70 48.72 -24.67
C ILE A 24 -23.08 48.83 -25.32
N THR A 25 -23.64 47.69 -25.77
CA THR A 25 -24.94 47.12 -25.34
C THR A 25 -25.30 45.89 -26.19
N SER A 26 -26.08 44.98 -25.60
CA SER A 26 -26.87 43.89 -26.20
C SER A 26 -26.16 42.56 -26.57
N PHE A 27 -26.25 41.56 -25.69
CA PHE A 27 -26.44 40.13 -26.02
C PHE A 27 -26.86 39.36 -24.75
N PHE A 28 -28.04 39.68 -24.22
CA PHE A 28 -28.80 38.80 -23.32
C PHE A 28 -30.06 38.38 -24.07
N THR A 29 -30.19 37.09 -24.35
CA THR A 29 -31.40 36.51 -24.97
C THR A 29 -32.17 35.77 -23.88
N GLN A 30 -33.34 36.29 -23.50
CA GLN A 30 -34.34 35.55 -22.72
C GLN A 30 -35.24 34.72 -23.65
N PRO A 31 -35.68 33.51 -23.26
CA PRO A 31 -36.67 32.75 -24.00
C PRO A 31 -38.12 33.17 -23.65
N LYS A 32 -39.01 33.17 -24.67
CA LYS A 32 -40.46 33.41 -24.56
C LYS A 32 -41.22 32.17 -24.05
N PRO A 33 -42.40 32.34 -23.39
CA PRO A 33 -43.26 31.24 -22.93
C PRO A 33 -44.45 30.96 -23.88
N ASN A 34 -44.87 29.69 -23.97
CA ASN A 34 -46.26 29.14 -24.09
C ASN A 34 -46.29 27.73 -24.73
N PRO A 35 -47.41 26.96 -24.68
CA PRO A 35 -48.20 26.50 -23.53
C PRO A 35 -48.35 24.96 -23.53
N SER A 36 -49.04 24.45 -22.51
CA SER A 36 -49.38 23.05 -22.17
C SER A 36 -49.85 22.09 -23.29
N THR A 37 -49.40 20.82 -23.23
CA THR A 37 -50.28 19.62 -23.23
C THR A 37 -49.57 18.31 -22.77
N SER A 38 -50.10 17.75 -21.68
CA SER A 38 -50.39 16.33 -21.35
C SER A 38 -49.41 15.17 -21.58
N SER A 39 -49.18 14.47 -20.46
CA SER A 39 -49.13 13.00 -20.23
C SER A 39 -47.99 12.17 -20.82
N THR A 40 -47.13 11.61 -19.96
CA THR A 40 -47.26 10.22 -19.44
C THR A 40 -46.09 9.94 -18.48
N SER A 41 -46.40 9.46 -17.28
CA SER A 41 -45.44 9.06 -16.25
C SER A 41 -44.76 7.75 -16.60
N THR A 42 -43.46 7.79 -16.88
CA THR A 42 -42.59 6.61 -16.87
C THR A 42 -41.29 6.96 -16.16
N ASN A 43 -41.05 6.32 -15.02
CA ASN A 43 -39.79 6.30 -14.28
C ASN A 43 -38.64 5.87 -15.20
N PRO A 44 -37.52 6.61 -15.31
CA PRO A 44 -36.27 6.06 -15.77
C PRO A 44 -35.38 5.74 -14.57
N SER A 45 -35.16 4.44 -14.44
CA SER A 45 -34.21 3.73 -13.60
C SER A 45 -32.82 4.38 -13.53
N GLN A 46 -32.18 4.16 -12.38
CA GLN A 46 -30.77 4.45 -12.09
C GLN A 46 -29.83 4.24 -13.30
N PRO A 47 -28.87 5.14 -13.56
CA PRO A 47 -27.78 4.83 -14.46
C PRO A 47 -26.84 3.82 -13.79
N THR A 48 -26.99 2.56 -14.17
CA THR A 48 -25.97 1.52 -13.97
C THR A 48 -24.66 1.99 -14.58
N ALA A 49 -23.61 2.01 -13.77
CA ALA A 49 -22.26 2.30 -14.22
C ALA A 49 -21.86 1.37 -15.38
N PRO A 50 -21.09 1.85 -16.37
CA PRO A 50 -20.64 0.99 -17.46
C PRO A 50 -19.67 -0.06 -16.91
N GLU A 51 -20.13 -1.31 -16.89
CA GLU A 51 -19.30 -2.49 -16.64
C GLU A 51 -18.23 -2.59 -17.72
N THR A 52 -17.00 -2.22 -17.36
CA THR A 52 -15.82 -2.63 -18.10
C THR A 52 -15.72 -4.15 -18.03
N LYS A 53 -15.90 -4.84 -19.17
CA LYS A 53 -15.59 -6.27 -19.33
C LYS A 53 -14.17 -6.54 -18.85
N ALA A 54 -14.04 -7.02 -17.62
CA ALA A 54 -12.78 -7.49 -17.08
C ALA A 54 -12.42 -8.79 -17.79
N THR A 55 -11.30 -8.82 -18.50
CA THR A 55 -10.58 -10.07 -18.74
C THR A 55 -10.22 -10.63 -17.36
N SER A 56 -11.00 -11.58 -16.86
CA SER A 56 -10.78 -12.19 -15.56
C SER A 56 -9.48 -12.98 -15.63
N PHE A 57 -8.47 -12.55 -14.85
CA PHE A 57 -7.27 -13.34 -14.62
C PHE A 57 -7.66 -14.66 -13.96
N ASP A 58 -7.37 -15.78 -14.61
CA ASP A 58 -7.57 -17.11 -14.04
C ASP A 58 -6.31 -17.53 -13.26
N LYS A 59 -6.37 -17.40 -11.93
CA LYS A 59 -5.29 -17.77 -11.02
C LYS A 59 -4.95 -19.26 -11.12
N ALA A 60 -5.94 -20.14 -11.27
CA ALA A 60 -5.71 -21.58 -11.33
C ALA A 60 -4.99 -21.97 -12.62
N ALA A 61 -5.43 -21.43 -13.77
CA ALA A 61 -4.76 -21.65 -15.04
C ALA A 61 -3.35 -21.03 -15.09
N TRP A 62 -3.13 -19.89 -14.44
CA TRP A 62 -1.78 -19.32 -14.31
C TRP A 62 -0.88 -20.21 -13.45
N LEU A 63 -1.36 -20.66 -12.29
CA LEU A 63 -0.63 -21.57 -11.42
C LEU A 63 -0.26 -22.85 -12.16
N ALA A 64 -1.20 -23.47 -12.90
CA ALA A 64 -0.97 -24.67 -13.69
C ALA A 64 0.20 -24.57 -14.68
N LYS A 65 0.55 -23.36 -15.14
CA LYS A 65 1.67 -23.11 -16.06
C LYS A 65 3.02 -22.94 -15.37
N LEU A 66 3.04 -22.76 -14.05
CA LEU A 66 4.28 -22.57 -13.30
C LEU A 66 4.99 -23.91 -13.10
N THR A 67 6.31 -23.90 -13.32
CA THR A 67 7.20 -25.02 -12.96
C THR A 67 7.22 -25.20 -11.43
N PRO A 68 7.62 -26.38 -10.92
CA PRO A 68 7.78 -26.59 -9.49
C PRO A 68 8.69 -25.55 -8.82
N GLU A 69 9.82 -25.20 -9.46
CA GLU A 69 10.73 -24.16 -8.97
C GLU A 69 10.06 -22.78 -8.91
N HIS A 70 9.29 -22.39 -9.94
CA HIS A 70 8.60 -21.11 -9.91
C HIS A 70 7.52 -21.05 -8.83
N ARG A 71 6.85 -22.17 -8.53
CA ARG A 71 5.86 -22.23 -7.45
C ARG A 71 6.49 -22.06 -6.08
N ASP A 72 7.63 -22.70 -5.87
CA ASP A 72 8.42 -22.54 -4.63
C ASP A 72 8.90 -21.08 -4.49
N LEU A 73 9.53 -20.54 -5.53
CA LEU A 73 10.03 -19.16 -5.52
C LEU A 73 8.93 -18.12 -5.30
N LEU A 74 7.72 -18.34 -5.83
CA LEU A 74 6.62 -17.38 -5.83
C LEU A 74 5.55 -17.65 -4.76
N GLN A 75 5.78 -18.59 -3.84
CA GLN A 75 4.79 -19.00 -2.85
C GLN A 75 4.22 -17.80 -2.07
N LEU A 76 5.10 -16.91 -1.61
CA LEU A 76 4.70 -15.74 -0.83
C LEU A 76 3.77 -14.81 -1.62
N GLU A 77 4.07 -14.55 -2.89
CA GLU A 77 3.26 -13.72 -3.77
C GLU A 77 1.91 -14.37 -4.06
N ILE A 78 1.90 -15.68 -4.28
CA ILE A 78 0.67 -16.46 -4.52
C ILE A 78 -0.29 -16.36 -3.33
N GLU A 79 0.24 -16.36 -2.12
CA GLU A 79 -0.53 -16.36 -0.87
C GLU A 79 -0.92 -14.95 -0.41
N THR A 80 -0.02 -13.97 -0.54
CA THR A 80 -0.14 -12.70 0.19
C THR A 80 -0.31 -11.45 -0.68
N LEU A 81 -0.04 -11.53 -1.99
CA LEU A 81 -0.29 -10.42 -2.91
C LEU A 81 -1.79 -10.37 -3.23
N HIS A 82 -2.41 -9.21 -3.04
CA HIS A 82 -3.85 -9.05 -3.28
C HIS A 82 -4.22 -9.41 -4.73
N GLU A 83 -5.37 -10.08 -4.93
CA GLU A 83 -5.77 -10.67 -6.20
C GLU A 83 -5.78 -9.70 -7.38
N THR A 84 -6.20 -8.45 -7.17
CA THR A 84 -6.22 -7.41 -8.21
C THR A 84 -4.81 -7.05 -8.69
N TRP A 85 -3.84 -7.11 -7.78
CA TRP A 85 -2.44 -6.85 -8.07
C TRP A 85 -1.78 -8.08 -8.68
N LEU A 86 -2.06 -9.27 -8.17
CA LEU A 86 -1.62 -10.53 -8.77
C LEU A 86 -2.07 -10.62 -10.23
N ALA A 87 -3.35 -10.35 -10.50
CA ALA A 87 -3.89 -10.31 -11.85
C ALA A 87 -3.13 -9.34 -12.77
N ALA A 88 -2.74 -8.17 -12.26
CA ALA A 88 -2.05 -7.14 -13.03
C ALA A 88 -0.54 -7.38 -13.19
N LEU A 89 0.09 -8.12 -12.26
CA LEU A 89 1.53 -8.27 -12.15
C LEU A 89 2.03 -9.70 -12.40
N HIS A 90 1.16 -10.68 -12.60
CA HIS A 90 1.54 -12.10 -12.74
C HIS A 90 2.62 -12.35 -13.81
N THR A 91 2.64 -11.57 -14.90
CA THR A 91 3.68 -11.67 -15.93
C THR A 91 5.04 -11.17 -15.45
N GLU A 92 5.05 -10.11 -14.64
CA GLU A 92 6.26 -9.56 -14.01
C GLU A 92 6.87 -10.56 -13.01
N LEU A 93 6.03 -11.24 -12.23
CA LEU A 93 6.45 -12.24 -11.24
C LEU A 93 7.20 -13.42 -11.86
N THR A 94 6.94 -13.72 -13.14
CA THR A 94 7.60 -14.81 -13.87
C THR A 94 8.81 -14.37 -14.69
N THR A 95 9.22 -13.09 -14.61
CA THR A 95 10.40 -12.61 -15.33
C THR A 95 11.70 -13.17 -14.74
N PRO A 96 12.76 -13.34 -15.55
CA PRO A 96 14.07 -13.77 -15.03
C PRO A 96 14.63 -12.86 -13.94
N ASP A 97 14.39 -11.55 -14.06
CA ASP A 97 14.80 -10.55 -13.07
C ASP A 97 14.12 -10.77 -11.71
N PHE A 98 12.79 -10.99 -11.71
CA PHE A 98 12.05 -11.22 -10.47
C PHE A 98 12.43 -12.56 -9.84
N LEU A 99 12.56 -13.63 -10.63
CA LEU A 99 12.97 -14.94 -10.12
C LEU A 99 14.40 -14.91 -9.55
N THR A 100 15.30 -14.11 -10.14
CA THR A 100 16.65 -13.89 -9.59
C THR A 100 16.60 -13.19 -8.23
N LEU A 101 15.73 -12.19 -8.08
CA LEU A 101 15.46 -11.56 -6.78
C LEU A 101 14.96 -12.59 -5.76
N LYS A 102 14.04 -13.48 -6.14
CA LYS A 102 13.50 -14.50 -5.23
C LYS A 102 14.56 -15.50 -4.75
N ARG A 103 15.44 -15.95 -5.65
CA ARG A 103 16.59 -16.80 -5.28
C ARG A 103 17.55 -16.08 -4.33
N PHE A 104 17.81 -14.78 -4.56
CA PHE A 104 18.60 -13.97 -3.63
C PHE A 104 17.95 -13.94 -2.23
N LEU A 105 16.64 -13.68 -2.14
CA LEU A 105 15.94 -13.64 -0.85
C LEU A 105 15.91 -15.00 -0.14
N GLN A 106 15.76 -16.11 -0.87
CA GLN A 106 15.90 -17.45 -0.29
C GLN A 106 17.32 -17.67 0.24
N SER A 107 18.36 -17.22 -0.47
CA SER A 107 19.75 -17.33 0.00
C SER A 107 20.03 -16.52 1.26
N GLU A 108 19.38 -15.35 1.42
CA GLU A 108 19.45 -14.55 2.65
C GLU A 108 18.90 -15.32 3.84
N LEU A 109 17.72 -15.93 3.67
CA LEU A 109 17.08 -16.73 4.72
C LEU A 109 17.89 -17.99 5.04
N ALA A 110 18.39 -18.69 4.03
CA ALA A 110 19.24 -19.87 4.19
C ALA A 110 20.55 -19.54 4.92
N ALA A 111 21.09 -18.34 4.72
CA ALA A 111 22.27 -17.84 5.44
C ALA A 111 21.96 -17.33 6.86
N GLY A 112 20.75 -17.53 7.36
CA GLY A 112 20.32 -17.12 8.70
C GLY A 112 20.19 -15.60 8.89
N LYS A 113 20.07 -14.83 7.80
CA LYS A 113 19.92 -13.38 7.89
C LYS A 113 18.51 -13.02 8.35
N LYS A 114 18.43 -12.15 9.35
CA LYS A 114 17.15 -11.56 9.76
C LYS A 114 16.77 -10.46 8.77
N VAL A 115 15.65 -10.63 8.09
CA VAL A 115 15.13 -9.69 7.07
C VAL A 115 13.81 -9.09 7.55
N PHE A 116 13.62 -7.81 7.27
CA PHE A 116 12.39 -7.06 7.52
C PHE A 116 11.75 -6.58 6.20
N PRO A 117 10.42 -6.39 6.18
CA PRO A 117 9.48 -6.79 7.23
C PRO A 117 9.36 -8.34 7.31
N PRO A 118 8.62 -8.90 8.28
CA PRO A 118 8.24 -10.31 8.24
C PRO A 118 7.64 -10.69 6.86
N PRO A 119 7.85 -11.93 6.37
CA PRO A 119 7.45 -12.31 5.00
C PRO A 119 5.99 -11.96 4.66
N GLU A 120 5.06 -12.25 5.56
CA GLU A 120 3.63 -11.99 5.44
C GLU A 120 3.30 -10.50 5.21
N ASP A 121 4.17 -9.61 5.69
CA ASP A 121 4.01 -8.17 5.62
C ASP A 121 4.63 -7.55 4.35
N ILE A 122 5.47 -8.26 3.59
CA ILE A 122 6.18 -7.71 2.41
C ILE A 122 5.19 -7.11 1.40
N TYR A 123 4.01 -7.71 1.26
CA TYR A 123 2.97 -7.30 0.32
C TYR A 123 1.77 -6.60 0.97
N SER A 124 1.87 -6.16 2.23
CA SER A 124 0.77 -5.45 2.94
C SER A 124 0.25 -4.24 2.17
N TRP A 125 1.12 -3.51 1.46
CA TRP A 125 0.73 -2.39 0.59
C TRP A 125 -0.34 -2.78 -0.45
N SER A 126 -0.29 -4.01 -0.96
CA SER A 126 -1.21 -4.48 -1.99
C SER A 126 -2.58 -4.82 -1.43
N ARG A 127 -2.62 -5.31 -0.18
CA ARG A 127 -3.84 -5.74 0.51
C ARG A 127 -4.60 -4.58 1.11
N HIS A 128 -3.89 -3.61 1.69
CA HIS A 128 -4.50 -2.37 2.17
C HIS A 128 -4.96 -1.46 1.02
N THR A 129 -4.25 -1.47 -0.11
CA THR A 129 -4.62 -0.65 -1.26
C THR A 129 -4.76 -1.49 -2.53
N PRO A 130 -5.88 -2.21 -2.71
CA PRO A 130 -6.18 -2.90 -3.97
C PRO A 130 -6.05 -1.98 -5.18
N LEU A 131 -5.60 -2.51 -6.32
CA LEU A 131 -5.32 -1.70 -7.51
C LEU A 131 -6.50 -0.78 -7.92
N PRO A 132 -7.77 -1.22 -7.89
CA PRO A 132 -8.91 -0.37 -8.25
C PRO A 132 -9.21 0.77 -7.26
N THR A 133 -8.68 0.73 -6.04
CA THR A 133 -8.95 1.73 -5.00
C THR A 133 -7.87 2.79 -4.90
N VAL A 134 -6.73 2.62 -5.60
CA VAL A 134 -5.62 3.58 -5.59
C VAL A 134 -6.10 4.97 -6.03
N LYS A 135 -5.94 5.96 -5.14
CA LYS A 135 -6.16 7.40 -5.32
C LYS A 135 -4.85 8.19 -5.30
N ALA A 136 -3.91 7.79 -4.45
CA ALA A 136 -2.60 8.40 -4.34
C ALA A 136 -1.49 7.36 -4.20
N VAL A 137 -0.26 7.73 -4.55
CA VAL A 137 0.95 6.91 -4.40
C VAL A 137 2.01 7.71 -3.67
N ILE A 138 2.54 7.18 -2.57
CA ILE A 138 3.68 7.74 -1.83
C ILE A 138 4.83 6.73 -1.90
N LEU A 139 6.03 7.22 -2.21
CA LEU A 139 7.21 6.39 -2.38
C LEU A 139 8.20 6.57 -1.22
N GLY A 140 8.52 5.46 -0.55
CA GLY A 140 9.67 5.34 0.35
C GLY A 140 10.86 4.69 -0.34
N GLN A 141 12.04 4.72 0.30
CA GLN A 141 13.26 4.11 -0.25
C GLN A 141 13.32 2.63 0.11
N ASP A 142 13.61 2.32 1.37
CA ASP A 142 13.68 0.99 1.96
C ASP A 142 12.78 0.90 3.22
N PRO A 143 12.42 -0.31 3.68
CA PRO A 143 11.72 -0.47 4.94
C PRO A 143 12.61 -0.02 6.11
N TYR A 144 11.98 0.33 7.24
CA TYR A 144 12.73 0.52 8.47
C TYR A 144 13.45 -0.78 8.89
N HIS A 145 14.73 -0.67 9.21
CA HIS A 145 15.61 -1.82 9.42
C HIS A 145 15.76 -2.24 10.89
N ASN A 146 15.09 -1.61 11.85
CA ASN A 146 15.12 -2.08 13.25
C ASN A 146 13.90 -2.95 13.58
N LEU A 147 14.03 -3.67 14.68
CA LEU A 147 13.02 -4.57 15.21
C LEU A 147 11.67 -3.86 15.37
N ASN A 148 10.59 -4.54 14.96
CA ASN A 148 9.20 -4.11 15.13
C ASN A 148 8.85 -2.75 14.49
N GLN A 149 9.61 -2.31 13.48
CA GLN A 149 9.32 -1.07 12.75
C GLN A 149 8.58 -1.32 11.44
N ALA A 150 9.20 -2.05 10.51
CA ALA A 150 8.65 -2.27 9.18
C ALA A 150 7.49 -3.27 9.18
N HIS A 151 6.43 -2.93 8.44
CA HIS A 151 5.24 -3.78 8.27
C HIS A 151 4.65 -3.70 6.85
N GLY A 152 5.51 -3.42 5.86
CA GLY A 152 5.11 -3.40 4.44
C GLY A 152 4.58 -2.10 3.89
N LEU A 153 4.44 -1.04 4.71
CA LEU A 153 3.98 0.29 4.29
C LEU A 153 5.10 1.32 4.49
N CYS A 154 5.40 2.13 3.46
CA CYS A 154 6.42 3.18 3.57
C CYS A 154 6.04 4.24 4.62
N PHE A 155 7.05 4.80 5.32
CA PHE A 155 6.91 5.75 6.43
C PHE A 155 6.14 5.26 7.67
N SER A 156 5.43 4.14 7.61
CA SER A 156 4.61 3.66 8.71
C SER A 156 5.37 2.73 9.66
N VAL A 157 5.03 2.79 10.95
CA VAL A 157 5.52 1.90 12.00
C VAL A 157 4.37 1.38 12.86
N ARG A 158 4.52 0.15 13.39
CA ARG A 158 3.56 -0.42 14.34
C ARG A 158 3.80 0.09 15.77
N ALA A 159 2.74 0.17 16.57
CA ALA A 159 2.90 0.31 18.01
C ALA A 159 3.76 -0.84 18.58
N PRO A 160 4.57 -0.60 19.63
CA PRO A 160 4.72 0.64 20.39
C PRO A 160 5.75 1.63 19.80
N THR A 161 6.24 1.40 18.57
CA THR A 161 7.30 2.22 17.98
C THR A 161 6.79 3.65 17.73
N PRO A 162 7.45 4.69 18.27
CA PRO A 162 7.04 6.06 18.01
C PRO A 162 7.33 6.47 16.57
N ALA A 163 6.55 7.42 16.05
CA ALA A 163 6.72 8.01 14.73
C ALA A 163 8.18 8.44 14.51
N PRO A 164 8.85 7.94 13.46
CA PRO A 164 10.21 8.35 13.12
C PRO A 164 10.29 9.83 12.73
N PRO A 165 11.48 10.47 12.74
CA PRO A 165 11.62 11.90 12.47
C PRO A 165 10.98 12.36 11.15
N SER A 166 11.13 11.58 10.08
CA SER A 166 10.48 11.87 8.79
C SER A 166 8.95 11.87 8.89
N LEU A 167 8.37 10.94 9.66
CA LEU A 167 6.91 10.87 9.85
C LEU A 167 6.39 12.02 10.71
N LYS A 168 7.14 12.44 11.74
CA LYS A 168 6.83 13.64 12.51
C LYS A 168 6.79 14.88 11.61
N ASN A 169 7.73 15.01 10.68
CA ASN A 169 7.72 16.12 9.71
C ASN A 169 6.55 16.03 8.73
N ILE A 170 6.11 14.82 8.37
CA ILE A 170 4.87 14.61 7.61
C ILE A 170 3.66 15.15 8.40
N TYR A 171 3.54 14.81 9.70
CA TYR A 171 2.47 15.34 10.55
C TYR A 171 2.49 16.87 10.65
N THR A 172 3.66 17.49 10.76
CA THR A 172 3.79 18.95 10.74
C THR A 172 3.28 19.55 9.42
N ALA A 173 3.58 18.92 8.28
CA ALA A 173 3.09 19.39 6.98
C ALA A 173 1.57 19.22 6.84
N ILE A 174 1.00 18.12 7.35
CA ILE A 174 -0.46 17.91 7.37
C ILE A 174 -1.13 18.96 8.25
N LYS A 175 -0.59 19.25 9.44
CA LYS A 175 -1.12 20.28 10.34
C LYS A 175 -1.14 21.67 9.70
N LYS A 176 -0.15 21.97 8.84
CA LYS A 176 -0.12 23.22 8.07
C LYS A 176 -1.19 23.27 6.98
N ASP A 177 -1.47 22.14 6.33
CA ASP A 177 -2.54 22.06 5.34
C ASP A 177 -3.94 22.03 5.95
N TYR A 178 -4.08 21.36 7.10
CA TYR A 178 -5.31 21.15 7.83
C TYR A 178 -5.08 21.50 9.32
N PRO A 179 -5.34 22.75 9.74
CA PRO A 179 -5.12 23.19 11.11
C PRO A 179 -5.91 22.40 12.17
N SER A 180 -6.98 21.69 11.80
CA SER A 180 -7.74 20.79 12.66
C SER A 180 -7.05 19.46 12.93
N PHE A 181 -6.11 19.01 12.08
CA PHE A 181 -5.44 17.71 12.23
C PHE A 181 -4.74 17.60 13.58
N THR A 182 -4.83 16.43 14.21
CA THR A 182 -4.08 16.11 15.43
C THR A 182 -3.24 14.87 15.20
N PRO A 183 -1.91 14.90 15.49
CA PRO A 183 -1.10 13.71 15.42
C PRO A 183 -1.65 12.59 16.32
N PRO A 184 -1.44 11.31 15.98
CA PRO A 184 -1.91 10.19 16.78
C PRO A 184 -1.42 10.26 18.24
N PRO A 185 -2.22 9.78 19.21
CA PRO A 185 -1.80 9.71 20.60
C PRO A 185 -0.54 8.85 20.76
N LYS A 186 0.20 9.07 21.85
CA LYS A 186 1.45 8.36 22.19
C LYS A 186 2.54 8.44 21.10
N ASN A 187 2.47 9.44 20.20
CA ASN A 187 3.34 9.57 19.04
C ASN A 187 3.27 8.34 18.11
N GLY A 188 2.08 7.76 17.92
CA GLY A 188 1.89 6.62 17.01
C GLY A 188 2.28 6.94 15.56
N GLY A 189 2.65 5.90 14.80
CA GLY A 189 3.11 6.02 13.41
C GLY A 189 2.41 5.08 12.42
N LEU A 190 1.25 4.53 12.79
CA LEU A 190 0.51 3.60 11.95
C LEU A 190 -0.26 4.36 10.86
N LEU A 191 -0.01 4.05 9.59
CA LEU A 191 -0.60 4.72 8.42
C LEU A 191 -1.55 3.80 7.64
N THR A 192 -1.90 2.65 8.20
CA THR A 192 -2.95 1.78 7.68
C THR A 192 -4.24 2.54 7.33
N PRO A 193 -4.73 3.52 8.13
CA PRO A 193 -5.92 4.28 7.77
C PRO A 193 -5.81 4.99 6.42
N TRP A 194 -4.64 5.52 6.06
CA TRP A 194 -4.44 6.12 4.74
C TRP A 194 -4.41 5.06 3.64
N ALA A 195 -3.76 3.93 3.89
CA ALA A 195 -3.66 2.85 2.92
C ALA A 195 -5.05 2.31 2.54
N ASP A 196 -5.90 2.09 3.53
CA ASP A 196 -7.29 1.63 3.35
C ASP A 196 -8.16 2.68 2.65
N ARG A 197 -7.79 3.98 2.73
CA ARG A 197 -8.44 5.10 2.03
C ARG A 197 -7.88 5.35 0.62
N GLY A 198 -7.10 4.42 0.07
CA GLY A 198 -6.62 4.48 -1.31
C GLY A 198 -5.21 5.07 -1.49
N VAL A 199 -4.44 5.22 -0.41
CA VAL A 199 -3.05 5.68 -0.49
C VAL A 199 -2.08 4.50 -0.59
N LEU A 200 -1.55 4.26 -1.78
CA LEU A 200 -0.53 3.24 -2.00
C LEU A 200 0.80 3.68 -1.37
N LEU A 201 1.11 3.15 -0.18
CA LEU A 201 2.34 3.39 0.57
C LEU A 201 3.43 2.37 0.18
N LEU A 202 4.19 2.66 -0.88
CA LEU A 202 5.12 1.72 -1.50
C LEU A 202 6.58 2.10 -1.22
N ASN A 203 7.40 1.17 -0.74
CA ASN A 203 8.86 1.34 -0.75
C ASN A 203 9.45 0.92 -2.11
N THR A 204 10.54 1.54 -2.55
CA THR A 204 11.23 1.12 -3.79
C THR A 204 11.96 -0.21 -3.63
N CYS A 205 12.47 -0.50 -2.43
CA CYS A 205 12.94 -1.80 -2.01
C CYS A 205 11.98 -2.34 -0.96
N LEU A 206 11.50 -3.58 -1.09
CA LEU A 206 10.45 -4.11 -0.19
C LEU A 206 11.00 -4.89 1.01
N THR A 207 12.31 -5.14 1.05
CA THR A 207 12.96 -5.86 2.16
C THR A 207 14.29 -5.22 2.52
N VAL A 208 14.77 -5.49 3.73
CA VAL A 208 16.06 -5.02 4.24
C VAL A 208 16.55 -5.97 5.33
N ARG A 209 17.84 -6.21 5.45
CA ARG A 209 18.39 -6.91 6.62
C ARG A 209 18.22 -6.08 7.88
N ALA A 210 18.10 -6.74 9.01
CA ALA A 210 18.07 -6.10 10.31
C ALA A 210 19.35 -5.28 10.53
N HIS A 211 19.17 -4.02 10.91
CA HIS A 211 20.23 -3.05 11.23
C HIS A 211 21.16 -2.66 10.08
N GLU A 212 20.90 -3.12 8.84
CA GLU A 212 21.70 -2.80 7.66
C GLU A 212 20.83 -2.09 6.60
N ALA A 213 20.67 -0.77 6.72
CA ALA A 213 19.95 0.04 5.75
C ALA A 213 20.48 -0.19 4.32
N ASN A 214 19.59 -0.18 3.32
CA ASN A 214 19.92 -0.42 1.91
C ASN A 214 20.59 -1.77 1.56
N SER A 215 20.67 -2.74 2.47
CA SER A 215 21.32 -4.05 2.24
C SER A 215 20.76 -4.83 1.05
N HIS A 216 19.48 -4.65 0.71
CA HIS A 216 18.83 -5.29 -0.44
C HIS A 216 18.66 -4.35 -1.65
N SER A 217 19.33 -3.19 -1.65
CA SER A 217 19.28 -2.28 -2.79
C SER A 217 19.95 -2.90 -4.02
N ASN A 218 19.36 -2.63 -5.19
CA ASN A 218 19.77 -3.11 -6.50
C ASN A 218 19.74 -4.64 -6.65
N LYS A 219 18.96 -5.33 -5.80
CA LYS A 219 18.77 -6.79 -5.87
C LYS A 219 17.57 -7.20 -6.72
N GLY A 220 16.77 -6.24 -7.20
CA GLY A 220 15.68 -6.47 -8.16
C GLY A 220 14.34 -5.84 -7.77
N TRP A 221 14.16 -5.49 -6.49
CA TRP A 221 12.92 -4.86 -6.02
C TRP A 221 12.61 -3.56 -6.77
N GLU A 222 13.64 -2.81 -7.13
CA GLU A 222 13.52 -1.55 -7.85
C GLU A 222 12.87 -1.69 -9.23
N LYS A 223 13.04 -2.85 -9.89
CA LYS A 223 12.40 -3.14 -11.18
C LYS A 223 10.93 -3.48 -10.95
N PHE A 224 10.67 -4.38 -10.00
CA PHE A 224 9.32 -4.79 -9.63
C PHE A 224 8.45 -3.62 -9.15
N THR A 225 8.94 -2.78 -8.25
CA THR A 225 8.17 -1.63 -7.73
C THR A 225 8.01 -0.53 -8.78
N GLN A 226 8.93 -0.41 -9.73
CA GLN A 226 8.70 0.42 -10.92
C GLN A 226 7.53 -0.14 -11.75
N LYS A 227 7.44 -1.46 -11.94
CA LYS A 227 6.30 -2.08 -12.61
C LYS A 227 4.98 -1.82 -11.89
N VAL A 228 4.98 -1.82 -10.55
CA VAL A 228 3.81 -1.43 -9.74
C VAL A 228 3.37 0.01 -10.08
N ILE A 229 4.30 0.97 -10.08
CA ILE A 229 4.06 2.38 -10.42
C ILE A 229 3.50 2.51 -11.85
N ASP A 230 4.13 1.85 -12.81
CA ASP A 230 3.72 1.87 -14.22
C ASP A 230 2.33 1.24 -14.41
N THR A 231 2.01 0.19 -13.64
CA THR A 231 0.71 -0.48 -13.62
C THR A 231 -0.38 0.46 -13.09
N VAL A 232 -0.11 1.20 -12.01
CA VAL A 232 -1.03 2.24 -11.52
C VAL A 232 -1.27 3.28 -12.61
N ALA A 233 -0.21 3.82 -13.21
CA ALA A 233 -0.32 4.84 -14.25
C ALA A 233 -1.11 4.36 -15.47
N ALA A 234 -0.95 3.08 -15.85
CA ALA A 234 -1.64 2.49 -16.98
C ALA A 234 -3.12 2.20 -16.67
N LYS A 235 -3.42 1.60 -15.51
CA LYS A 235 -4.75 1.04 -15.18
C LYS A 235 -5.68 2.05 -14.52
N ARG A 236 -5.16 3.06 -13.82
CA ARG A 236 -5.98 4.12 -13.20
C ARG A 236 -6.29 5.22 -14.21
N THR A 237 -7.27 4.96 -15.08
CA THR A 237 -7.67 5.86 -16.19
C THR A 237 -8.27 7.19 -15.72
N ARG A 238 -9.00 7.17 -14.60
CA ARG A 238 -9.43 8.37 -13.86
C ARG A 238 -8.30 9.08 -13.13
N GLY A 239 -7.06 8.61 -13.26
CA GLY A 239 -5.84 9.20 -12.74
C GLY A 239 -5.71 9.20 -11.23
N VAL A 240 -4.49 9.44 -10.77
CA VAL A 240 -4.09 9.40 -9.35
C VAL A 240 -3.07 10.48 -9.06
N VAL A 241 -2.83 10.75 -7.78
CA VAL A 241 -1.79 11.66 -7.31
C VAL A 241 -0.51 10.88 -6.98
N PHE A 242 0.62 11.26 -7.55
CA PHE A 242 1.94 10.75 -7.18
C PHE A 242 2.67 11.78 -6.32
N LEU A 243 2.94 11.43 -5.07
CA LEU A 243 3.65 12.24 -4.07
C LEU A 243 5.13 11.85 -4.07
N ALA A 244 5.91 12.55 -4.89
CA ALA A 244 7.32 12.25 -5.14
C ALA A 244 8.25 13.09 -4.25
N TRP A 245 8.55 12.56 -3.06
CA TRP A 245 9.34 13.26 -2.04
C TRP A 245 10.82 12.87 -2.10
N GLY A 246 11.67 13.83 -2.45
CA GLY A 246 13.10 13.63 -2.66
C GLY A 246 13.46 13.11 -4.06
N SER A 247 14.72 13.32 -4.44
CA SER A 247 15.22 12.97 -5.78
C SER A 247 15.00 11.51 -6.19
N PRO A 248 15.16 10.50 -5.30
CA PRO A 248 14.89 9.10 -5.67
C PRO A 248 13.44 8.86 -6.12
N ALA A 249 12.46 9.35 -5.36
CA ALA A 249 11.04 9.22 -5.70
C ALA A 249 10.68 10.01 -6.98
N GLN A 250 11.26 11.21 -7.15
CA GLN A 250 11.04 12.02 -8.35
C GLN A 250 11.53 11.33 -9.63
N LYS A 251 12.67 10.65 -9.58
CA LYS A 251 13.21 9.88 -10.73
C LYS A 251 12.26 8.76 -11.16
N ARG A 252 11.58 8.09 -10.22
CA ARG A 252 10.59 7.02 -10.50
C ARG A 252 9.32 7.54 -11.19
N CYS A 253 9.02 8.83 -11.01
CA CYS A 253 7.81 9.45 -11.55
C CYS A 253 8.02 10.22 -12.86
N VAL A 254 9.22 10.17 -13.47
CA VAL A 254 9.55 10.96 -14.68
C VAL A 254 8.66 10.60 -15.88
N LYS A 255 8.29 9.32 -16.02
CA LYS A 255 7.47 8.83 -17.14
C LYS A 255 5.96 8.96 -16.90
N ILE A 256 5.54 9.48 -15.76
CA ILE A 256 4.11 9.64 -15.44
C ILE A 256 3.52 10.75 -16.30
N ASN A 257 2.46 10.43 -17.03
CA ASN A 257 1.75 11.39 -17.86
C ASN A 257 1.03 12.44 -16.99
N GLY A 258 1.58 13.65 -16.92
CA GLY A 258 1.04 14.77 -16.15
C GLY A 258 -0.33 15.30 -16.61
N ALA A 259 -0.77 14.98 -17.84
CA ALA A 259 -2.13 15.29 -18.28
C ALA A 259 -3.16 14.32 -17.69
N LYS A 260 -2.73 13.07 -17.38
CA LYS A 260 -3.58 12.04 -16.77
C LYS A 260 -3.39 11.93 -15.26
N HIS A 261 -2.27 12.32 -14.68
CA HIS A 261 -1.99 12.15 -13.26
C HIS A 261 -1.42 13.44 -12.69
N LEU A 262 -1.63 13.68 -11.40
CA LEU A 262 -0.93 14.77 -10.71
C LEU A 262 0.38 14.23 -10.15
N VAL A 263 1.49 14.93 -10.38
CA VAL A 263 2.79 14.61 -9.76
C VAL A 263 3.23 15.78 -8.90
N LEU A 264 3.17 15.61 -7.58
CA LEU A 264 3.60 16.59 -6.59
C LEU A 264 5.02 16.29 -6.14
N LYS A 265 5.94 17.25 -6.35
CA LYS A 265 7.37 17.08 -6.10
C LYS A 265 7.83 18.03 -4.99
N SER A 266 8.57 17.51 -4.02
CA SER A 266 9.24 18.30 -2.99
C SER A 266 10.53 17.60 -2.56
N VAL A 267 11.31 18.25 -1.70
CA VAL A 267 12.39 17.62 -0.95
C VAL A 267 11.83 16.51 -0.04
N HIS A 268 12.69 15.62 0.44
CA HIS A 268 12.28 14.52 1.32
C HIS A 268 11.91 15.05 2.74
N PRO A 269 10.94 14.45 3.46
CA PRO A 269 10.57 14.85 4.83
C PRO A 269 11.63 14.59 5.91
N SER A 270 12.76 13.95 5.57
CA SER A 270 13.86 13.73 6.52
C SER A 270 14.37 15.05 7.11
N PRO A 271 14.78 15.09 8.40
CA PRO A 271 15.42 16.27 9.00
C PRO A 271 16.56 16.87 8.16
N LEU A 272 17.29 16.04 7.40
CA LEU A 272 18.38 16.45 6.52
C LEU A 272 17.94 17.34 5.34
N SER A 273 16.65 17.36 5.03
CA SER A 273 16.11 18.08 3.86
C SER A 273 14.85 18.87 4.12
N ALA A 274 14.11 18.60 5.21
CA ALA A 274 12.79 19.18 5.42
C ALA A 274 12.80 20.72 5.46
N ALA A 275 13.84 21.33 6.04
CA ALA A 275 13.99 22.78 6.08
C ALA A 275 14.09 23.44 4.69
N ARG A 276 14.41 22.67 3.63
CA ARG A 276 14.52 23.15 2.24
C ARG A 276 13.17 23.20 1.50
N GLY A 277 12.08 23.41 2.23
CA GLY A 277 10.74 23.63 1.66
C GLY A 277 9.75 22.47 1.79
N TRP A 278 10.03 21.44 2.60
CA TRP A 278 9.05 20.38 2.88
C TRP A 278 7.78 20.96 3.53
N PHE A 279 7.95 21.78 4.56
CA PHE A 279 6.84 22.27 5.37
C PHE A 279 5.88 23.22 4.63
N GLU A 280 6.32 23.85 3.53
CA GLU A 280 5.48 24.77 2.74
C GLU A 280 4.95 24.13 1.45
N CYS A 281 5.18 22.83 1.22
CA CYS A 281 4.85 22.21 -0.06
C CYS A 281 3.34 22.13 -0.34
N GLY A 282 2.52 22.09 0.72
CA GLY A 282 1.06 22.05 0.65
C GLY A 282 0.49 20.81 -0.05
N HIS A 283 1.23 19.69 0.00
CA HIS A 283 0.95 18.52 -0.83
C HIS A 283 -0.37 17.83 -0.48
N PHE A 284 -0.78 17.80 0.80
CA PHE A 284 -1.98 17.08 1.21
C PHE A 284 -3.24 17.83 0.80
N ARG A 285 -3.22 19.17 0.88
CA ARG A 285 -4.28 20.03 0.35
C ARG A 285 -4.37 19.94 -1.17
N LYS A 286 -3.24 20.15 -1.88
CA LYS A 286 -3.20 20.08 -3.36
C LYS A 286 -3.64 18.71 -3.90
N ALA A 287 -3.31 17.63 -3.19
CA ALA A 287 -3.76 16.29 -3.57
C ALA A 287 -5.29 16.16 -3.50
N ASN A 288 -5.90 16.62 -2.40
CA ASN A 288 -7.35 16.55 -2.23
C ASN A 288 -8.09 17.48 -3.20
N GLU A 289 -7.65 18.73 -3.37
CA GLU A 289 -8.24 19.67 -4.35
C GLU A 289 -8.31 19.04 -5.75
N TRP A 290 -7.23 18.37 -6.16
CA TRP A 290 -7.18 17.70 -7.46
C TRP A 290 -8.03 16.43 -7.53
N LEU A 291 -8.04 15.62 -6.46
CA LEU A 291 -8.88 14.42 -6.38
C LEU A 291 -10.35 14.79 -6.40
N GLU A 292 -10.76 15.80 -5.64
CA GLU A 292 -12.13 16.29 -5.57
C GLU A 292 -12.59 16.84 -6.93
N GLY A 293 -11.74 17.61 -7.61
CA GLY A 293 -12.03 18.06 -8.98
C GLY A 293 -12.23 16.92 -9.99
N ARG A 294 -11.70 15.72 -9.72
CA ARG A 294 -11.74 14.59 -10.65
C ARG A 294 -12.71 13.47 -10.26
N TYR A 295 -12.99 13.34 -8.99
CA TYR A 295 -13.82 12.29 -8.41
C TYR A 295 -15.09 12.82 -7.74
N GLY A 296 -15.29 14.14 -7.68
CA GLY A 296 -16.40 14.80 -6.98
C GLY A 296 -16.02 15.16 -5.54
N GLY A 297 -16.90 15.87 -4.82
CA GLY A 297 -16.60 16.41 -3.48
C GLY A 297 -16.15 15.38 -2.44
N GLU A 298 -16.51 14.10 -2.60
CA GLU A 298 -16.09 12.99 -1.71
C GLU A 298 -14.86 12.23 -2.25
N GLY A 299 -14.26 12.75 -3.33
CA GLY A 299 -13.12 12.14 -4.02
C GLY A 299 -11.81 12.19 -3.24
N GLY A 300 -11.70 13.15 -2.32
CA GLY A 300 -10.50 13.38 -1.50
C GLY A 300 -10.11 12.20 -0.62
N ILE A 301 -8.95 12.34 0.03
CA ILE A 301 -8.45 11.42 1.04
C ILE A 301 -8.60 12.10 2.39
N ASP A 302 -9.26 11.43 3.33
CA ASP A 302 -9.19 11.82 4.73
C ASP A 302 -7.78 11.49 5.26
N TRP A 303 -7.02 12.53 5.60
CA TRP A 303 -5.64 12.41 6.11
C TRP A 303 -5.58 12.28 7.63
N ASP A 304 -6.71 12.30 8.33
CA ASP A 304 -6.73 12.02 9.76
C ASP A 304 -6.32 10.57 10.02
N LEU A 305 -5.65 10.35 11.15
CA LEU A 305 -5.20 9.02 11.59
C LEU A 305 -5.97 8.54 12.81
N ASP A 306 -6.86 9.37 13.37
CA ASP A 306 -7.84 8.91 14.34
C ASP A 306 -8.88 8.04 13.63
N VAL A 307 -8.84 6.75 13.91
CA VAL A 307 -9.91 5.84 13.54
C VAL A 307 -10.62 5.49 14.83
N LYS A 308 -11.87 5.94 14.97
CA LYS A 308 -12.74 5.44 16.04
C LYS A 308 -12.74 3.92 15.91
N GLU A 309 -12.29 3.22 16.96
CA GLU A 309 -12.31 1.76 16.97
C GLU A 309 -13.70 1.29 16.54
N VAL A 310 -13.77 0.63 15.38
CA VAL A 310 -14.93 -0.15 15.03
C VAL A 310 -14.92 -1.29 16.03
N LYS A 311 -15.87 -1.24 16.98
CA LYS A 311 -16.09 -2.35 17.92
C LYS A 311 -16.12 -3.63 17.12
N GLU A 312 -15.29 -4.59 17.48
CA GLU A 312 -15.33 -5.93 16.90
C GLU A 312 -16.79 -6.40 16.85
N VAL A 313 -17.25 -6.73 15.65
CA VAL A 313 -18.48 -7.50 15.50
C VAL A 313 -18.12 -8.91 15.95
N LYS A 314 -18.34 -9.18 17.24
CA LYS A 314 -18.34 -10.54 17.77
C LYS A 314 -19.41 -11.34 17.04
N ASP A 315 -19.00 -12.47 16.51
CA ASP A 315 -19.75 -13.69 16.22
C ASP A 315 -21.26 -13.54 16.01
N VAL A 316 -21.70 -13.83 14.79
CA VAL A 316 -23.09 -14.22 14.51
C VAL A 316 -23.31 -15.59 15.17
N GLU A 317 -23.58 -15.59 16.47
CA GLU A 317 -24.17 -16.74 17.15
C GLU A 317 -25.63 -16.87 16.69
N SER A 318 -25.85 -17.95 15.94
CA SER A 318 -27.06 -18.77 15.89
C SER A 318 -28.26 -18.25 16.69
N VAL A 319 -29.23 -17.65 16.00
CA VAL A 319 -30.54 -17.34 16.57
C VAL A 319 -31.26 -18.63 16.92
N LYS A 320 -31.17 -19.05 18.19
CA LYS A 320 -32.19 -19.88 18.86
C LYS A 320 -32.72 -19.10 20.05
N GLY A 321 -33.80 -18.39 19.82
CA GLY A 321 -34.56 -17.69 20.85
C GLY A 321 -36.04 -17.73 20.51
N VAL A 322 -36.71 -18.82 20.85
CA VAL A 322 -38.18 -18.86 20.90
C VAL A 322 -38.59 -18.38 22.29
N LYS A 323 -39.36 -17.28 22.36
CA LYS A 323 -40.44 -17.08 23.34
C LYS A 323 -41.48 -16.15 22.74
N GLY A 324 -42.62 -16.73 22.34
CA GLY A 324 -43.90 -16.40 22.94
C GLY A 324 -44.91 -15.91 21.90
N ILE A 325 -45.90 -16.73 21.60
CA ILE A 325 -47.31 -16.35 21.40
C ILE A 325 -48.14 -17.59 21.75
N GLU A 326 -49.22 -17.32 22.47
CA GLU A 326 -50.11 -18.23 23.16
C GLU A 326 -51.04 -19.03 22.24
N SER A 327 -51.46 -20.18 22.76
CA SER A 327 -52.73 -20.89 22.57
C SER A 327 -53.21 -21.24 21.16
N VAL A 328 -53.44 -22.54 20.91
CA VAL A 328 -54.78 -23.15 20.77
C VAL A 328 -54.63 -24.67 20.75
N GLU A 329 -55.60 -25.32 21.38
CA GLU A 329 -55.80 -26.77 21.55
C GLU A 329 -55.98 -27.52 20.22
N SER A 330 -55.42 -28.73 20.14
CA SER A 330 -56.13 -29.93 19.65
C SER A 330 -55.27 -31.18 19.80
N VAL A 331 -55.85 -32.19 20.44
CA VAL A 331 -55.36 -33.56 20.64
C VAL A 331 -55.60 -34.40 19.38
N GLU A 332 -54.70 -35.35 19.08
CA GLU A 332 -54.96 -36.72 18.58
C GLU A 332 -53.59 -37.43 18.32
N GLU A 333 -53.22 -38.42 19.15
CA GLU A 333 -53.03 -39.86 18.82
C GLU A 333 -52.39 -40.12 17.42
N VAL A 334 -51.34 -40.95 17.23
CA VAL A 334 -51.28 -42.41 17.44
C VAL A 334 -49.81 -42.91 17.40
N LYS A 335 -49.55 -43.83 18.34
CA LYS A 335 -48.66 -45.01 18.43
C LYS A 335 -47.79 -45.43 17.22
N ASP A 336 -46.55 -45.82 17.50
CA ASP A 336 -45.95 -47.17 17.32
C ASP A 336 -44.41 -47.08 17.46
N VAL A 337 -43.71 -47.65 18.48
CA VAL A 337 -43.47 -49.06 18.88
C VAL A 337 -42.19 -49.66 18.25
N LYS A 338 -41.22 -49.97 19.14
CA LYS A 338 -40.22 -51.07 19.11
C LYS A 338 -39.02 -50.94 18.15
N ASP A 339 -37.80 -51.43 18.40
CA ASP A 339 -37.15 -52.24 19.46
C ASP A 339 -35.62 -52.16 19.13
N VAL A 340 -34.70 -51.87 20.07
CA VAL A 340 -33.86 -52.81 20.87
C VAL A 340 -32.50 -53.19 20.24
N LYS A 341 -31.43 -52.73 20.93
CA LYS A 341 -30.17 -53.41 21.36
C LYS A 341 -29.19 -53.97 20.32
N ASP A 342 -27.90 -54.19 20.57
CA ASP A 342 -26.84 -53.84 21.56
C ASP A 342 -25.55 -54.49 20.99
N VAL A 343 -24.42 -54.32 21.69
CA VAL A 343 -23.17 -55.15 21.69
C VAL A 343 -22.04 -54.55 20.83
N GLU A 344 -21.07 -53.79 21.38
CA GLU A 344 -19.93 -54.16 22.28
C GLU A 344 -19.03 -55.26 21.71
N ASP A 345 -17.78 -54.95 21.32
CA ASP A 345 -16.51 -55.37 21.96
C ASP A 345 -15.56 -55.81 20.80
N VAL A 346 -14.22 -55.73 20.76
CA VAL A 346 -13.14 -55.57 21.74
C VAL A 346 -11.81 -55.31 20.98
N LYS A 347 -11.02 -54.37 21.51
CA LYS A 347 -9.55 -54.31 21.75
C LYS A 347 -8.46 -54.76 20.73
N ASP A 348 -7.47 -53.86 20.70
CA ASP A 348 -6.00 -54.03 20.75
C ASP A 348 -5.24 -54.70 19.59
N VAL A 349 -4.17 -54.02 19.11
CA VAL A 349 -2.76 -54.39 19.37
C VAL A 349 -1.81 -53.29 18.84
N LYS A 350 -0.80 -53.02 19.68
CA LYS A 350 0.35 -52.11 19.53
C LYS A 350 1.49 -52.70 18.66
N ASP A 351 2.43 -51.80 18.33
CA ASP A 351 3.89 -51.97 18.19
C ASP A 351 4.53 -51.90 16.79
N MET A 352 5.33 -50.84 16.59
CA MET A 352 6.69 -50.80 15.98
C MET A 352 7.19 -49.34 16.06
N LYS A 353 7.94 -48.93 17.09
CA LYS A 353 9.39 -49.08 17.38
C LYS A 353 10.28 -48.11 16.59
N ASP A 354 10.57 -46.99 17.25
CA ASP A 354 11.60 -46.00 16.95
C ASP A 354 13.02 -46.59 17.07
N MET A 355 13.90 -46.16 16.18
CA MET A 355 15.35 -46.39 16.28
C MET A 355 16.09 -45.26 15.58
N LEU A 356 16.69 -44.35 16.34
CA LEU A 356 17.89 -43.56 16.00
C LEU A 356 18.25 -42.69 17.21
N ASP A 357 19.11 -43.21 18.07
CA ASP A 357 19.91 -42.40 19.00
C ASP A 357 21.31 -42.98 19.02
N VAL A 358 22.27 -42.23 18.44
CA VAL A 358 23.70 -42.45 18.59
C VAL A 358 24.23 -41.21 19.28
N LYS A 359 24.71 -41.38 20.51
CA LYS A 359 25.61 -40.44 21.18
C LYS A 359 26.78 -41.22 21.72
N ASP A 360 27.96 -40.86 21.21
CA ASP A 360 29.25 -41.35 21.62
C ASP A 360 29.59 -40.90 23.06
N GLY A 361 30.21 -41.82 23.80
CA GLY A 361 30.85 -41.59 25.08
C GLY A 361 32.37 -41.72 24.95
N GLU A 362 33.05 -40.92 25.76
CA GLU A 362 34.49 -40.63 25.82
C GLU A 362 35.42 -41.84 25.95
N ASN A 363 36.66 -41.69 25.47
CA ASN A 363 37.81 -42.27 26.15
C ASN A 363 39.03 -41.34 26.08
N VAL A 364 39.70 -41.23 27.23
CA VAL A 364 40.84 -40.36 27.58
C VAL A 364 42.15 -41.09 27.29
N ASN A 365 43.21 -40.38 26.87
CA ASN A 365 44.55 -40.48 27.46
C ASN A 365 45.54 -39.46 26.87
N ASP A 366 46.34 -38.92 27.78
CA ASP A 366 47.39 -37.91 27.69
C ASP A 366 48.56 -38.25 26.75
N VAL A 367 49.37 -37.23 26.38
CA VAL A 367 50.83 -37.11 26.67
C VAL A 367 51.52 -36.01 25.81
N GLU A 368 52.28 -35.14 26.49
CA GLU A 368 53.47 -34.33 26.10
C GLU A 368 53.40 -33.37 24.89
N SER A 369 53.50 -32.04 25.07
CA SER A 369 54.68 -31.18 25.34
C SER A 369 55.70 -31.06 24.19
N ASP A 370 55.73 -29.91 23.52
CA ASP A 370 56.93 -29.12 23.13
C ASP A 370 56.49 -27.97 22.20
N LYS A 371 56.60 -26.70 22.62
CA LYS A 371 57.70 -25.74 22.39
C LYS A 371 57.85 -25.23 20.94
N ALA A 372 57.70 -23.90 20.81
CA ALA A 372 58.38 -22.97 19.89
C ALA A 372 58.19 -23.25 18.37
N GLU A 373 58.27 -22.31 17.43
CA GLU A 373 58.87 -20.99 17.38
C GLU A 373 58.27 -20.26 16.16
N GLU A 374 58.33 -18.94 16.22
CA GLU A 374 58.35 -17.99 15.11
C GLU A 374 58.97 -18.50 13.80
N VAL A 375 58.49 -18.02 12.65
CA VAL A 375 59.27 -17.24 11.65
C VAL A 375 58.48 -17.08 10.33
N SER A 376 58.50 -15.82 9.87
CA SER A 376 58.15 -15.28 8.56
C SER A 376 58.66 -16.04 7.34
N VAL A 377 57.89 -16.07 6.24
CA VAL A 377 58.19 -15.39 4.95
C VAL A 377 56.87 -15.07 4.26
#